data_AF-W7W9N6-F1
#
_entry.id   AF-W7W9N6-F1
#
_cell.length_a   1.000
_cell.length_b   1.000
_cell.length_c   1.000
_cell.angle_alpha   90.00
_cell.angle_beta   90.00
_cell.angle_gamma   90.00
#
_symmetry.space_group_name_H-M   'P 1'
#
loop_
_entity.id
_entity.type
_entity.pdbx_description
1 polymer ?
#
loop_
_entity_poly.entity_id
_entity_poly.type
_entity_poly.pdbx_seq_one_letter_code
_entity_poly.pdbx_strand_id
1 'polypeptide(L)'
;MSGNTELQELTAMYREQFAIISAVDPAQATVERVKELARRQALAARKGFVLERLADDTYLGAQLEWGMHAILPNERAVDEWLTRIGAAE
;
A
#
# COMPACT_ATOMS: atom_id res chain seq x y z
N MET A 1 23.30 44.69 -1.70
CA MET A 1 22.41 44.17 -2.75
C MET A 1 22.40 42.62 -2.67
N SER A 2 21.69 42.01 -1.70
CA SER A 2 21.57 40.54 -1.56
C SER A 2 20.16 39.98 -1.78
N GLY A 3 19.13 40.82 -1.71
CA GLY A 3 17.73 40.34 -1.72
C GLY A 3 17.28 39.64 -3.01
N ASN A 4 17.95 39.90 -4.16
CA ASN A 4 17.61 39.21 -5.41
C ASN A 4 18.12 37.76 -5.42
N THR A 5 19.28 37.51 -4.79
CA THR A 5 19.85 36.16 -4.68
C THR A 5 19.06 35.28 -3.73
N GLU A 6 18.68 35.82 -2.57
CA GLU A 6 17.83 35.13 -1.58
C GLU A 6 16.44 34.78 -2.14
N LEU A 7 15.85 35.68 -2.96
CA LEU A 7 14.58 35.40 -3.65
C LEU A 7 14.71 34.31 -4.73
N GLN A 8 15.84 34.25 -5.43
CA GLN A 8 16.10 33.20 -6.41
C GLN A 8 16.30 31.83 -5.74
N GLU A 9 17.02 31.78 -4.62
CA GLU A 9 17.22 30.57 -3.81
C GLU A 9 15.90 30.06 -3.23
N LEU A 10 15.08 30.96 -2.65
CA LEU A 10 13.74 30.60 -2.17
C LEU A 10 12.85 30.08 -3.30
N THR A 11 12.89 30.70 -4.48
CA THR A 11 12.11 30.25 -5.64
C THR A 11 12.56 28.87 -6.13
N ALA A 12 13.86 28.59 -6.11
CA ALA A 12 14.41 27.28 -6.46
C ALA A 12 13.97 26.20 -5.47
N MET A 13 14.07 26.48 -4.17
CA MET A 13 13.64 25.58 -3.09
C MET A 13 12.14 25.28 -3.18
N TYR A 14 11.29 26.31 -3.40
CA TYR A 14 9.86 26.10 -3.55
C TYR A 14 9.52 25.29 -4.80
N ARG A 15 10.20 25.48 -5.93
CA ARG A 15 9.99 24.66 -7.14
C ARG A 15 10.36 23.20 -6.90
N GLU A 16 11.46 22.94 -6.21
CA GLU A 16 11.88 21.58 -5.85
C GLU A 16 10.87 20.92 -4.90
N GLN A 17 10.40 21.64 -3.88
CA GLN A 17 9.33 21.16 -2.99
C GLN A 17 8.03 20.89 -3.75
N PHE A 18 7.62 21.78 -4.65
CA PHE A 18 6.44 21.57 -5.48
C PHE A 18 6.60 20.38 -6.42
N ALA A 19 7.78 20.16 -7.00
CA ALA A 19 8.06 19.00 -7.84
C ALA A 19 8.01 17.69 -7.03
N ILE A 20 8.49 17.69 -5.78
CA ILE A 20 8.40 16.54 -4.88
C ILE A 20 6.93 16.24 -4.52
N ILE A 21 6.15 17.29 -4.22
CA ILE A 21 4.72 17.15 -3.87
C ILE A 21 3.87 16.70 -5.07
N SER A 22 4.21 17.15 -6.28
CA SER A 22 3.50 16.78 -7.51
C SER A 22 4.05 15.53 -8.21
N ALA A 23 5.17 14.96 -7.73
CA ALA A 23 5.76 13.74 -8.29
C ALA A 23 4.95 12.47 -8.04
N VAL A 24 4.10 12.45 -7.01
CA VAL A 24 3.24 11.29 -6.73
C VAL A 24 1.84 11.60 -7.25
N ASP A 25 1.56 11.13 -8.46
CA ASP A 25 0.20 11.13 -8.99
C ASP A 25 -0.67 10.24 -8.07
N PRO A 26 -1.67 10.82 -7.36
CA PRO A 26 -2.51 10.06 -6.43
C PRO A 26 -3.33 8.98 -7.14
N ALA A 27 -3.64 9.16 -8.43
CA ALA A 27 -4.30 8.13 -9.22
C ALA A 27 -3.36 6.93 -9.44
N GLN A 28 -2.10 7.20 -9.81
CA GLN A 28 -1.09 6.16 -9.96
C GLN A 28 -0.82 5.42 -8.66
N ALA A 29 -0.71 6.12 -7.53
CA ALA A 29 -0.55 5.50 -6.21
C ALA A 29 -1.73 4.57 -5.85
N THR A 30 -2.95 4.98 -6.20
CA THR A 30 -4.16 4.16 -6.01
C THR A 30 -4.11 2.90 -6.86
N VAL A 31 -3.72 3.03 -8.14
CA VAL A 31 -3.58 1.89 -9.06
C VAL A 31 -2.57 0.87 -8.55
N GLU A 32 -1.39 1.32 -8.09
CA GLU A 32 -0.37 0.42 -7.54
C GLU A 32 -0.85 -0.29 -6.27
N ARG A 33 -1.59 0.41 -5.40
CA ARG A 33 -2.17 -0.21 -4.20
C ARG A 33 -3.22 -1.28 -4.53
N VAL A 34 -4.04 -1.06 -5.56
CA VAL A 34 -5.03 -2.04 -6.03
C VAL A 34 -4.33 -3.27 -6.64
N LYS A 35 -3.27 -3.08 -7.42
CA LYS A 35 -2.48 -4.18 -7.98
C LYS A 35 -1.86 -5.05 -6.89
N GLU A 36 -1.27 -4.44 -5.86
CA GLU A 36 -0.65 -5.20 -4.77
C GLU A 36 -1.71 -5.95 -3.94
N LEU A 37 -2.87 -5.35 -3.70
CA LEU A 37 -3.99 -6.06 -3.06
C LEU A 37 -4.42 -7.28 -3.88
N ALA A 38 -4.63 -7.11 -5.19
CA ALA A 38 -5.00 -8.21 -6.08
C ALA A 38 -3.94 -9.33 -6.08
N ARG A 39 -2.65 -8.97 -6.02
CA ARG A 39 -1.55 -9.94 -5.90
C ARG A 39 -1.66 -10.76 -4.62
N ARG A 40 -1.82 -10.10 -3.46
CA ARG A 40 -1.99 -10.75 -2.16
C ARG A 40 -3.22 -11.66 -2.12
N GLN A 41 -4.34 -11.22 -2.70
CA GLN A 41 -5.55 -12.03 -2.83
C GLN A 41 -5.32 -13.29 -3.67
N ALA A 42 -4.61 -13.17 -4.80
CA ALA A 42 -4.27 -14.31 -5.63
C ALA A 42 -3.37 -15.32 -4.90
N LEU A 43 -2.40 -14.85 -4.11
CA LEU A 43 -1.53 -15.73 -3.29
C LEU A 43 -2.35 -16.49 -2.25
N ALA A 44 -3.25 -15.82 -1.53
CA ALA A 44 -4.14 -16.46 -0.56
C ALA A 44 -5.07 -17.49 -1.23
N ALA A 45 -5.66 -17.14 -2.37
CA ALA A 45 -6.57 -18.00 -3.12
C ALA A 45 -5.91 -19.31 -3.58
N ARG A 46 -4.63 -19.26 -3.98
CA ARG A 46 -3.84 -20.46 -4.33
C ARG A 46 -3.69 -21.45 -3.17
N LYS A 47 -3.90 -21.01 -1.93
CA LYS A 47 -3.86 -21.84 -0.72
C LYS A 47 -5.26 -22.18 -0.18
N GLY A 48 -6.33 -21.85 -0.90
CA GLY A 48 -7.71 -22.09 -0.47
C GLY A 48 -8.23 -21.07 0.53
N PHE A 49 -7.63 -19.88 0.57
CA PHE A 49 -8.06 -18.78 1.43
C PHE A 49 -8.62 -17.61 0.62
N VAL A 50 -9.59 -16.91 1.20
CA VAL A 50 -10.05 -15.59 0.77
C VAL A 50 -9.30 -14.55 1.60
N LEU A 51 -8.89 -13.48 0.94
CA LEU A 51 -8.38 -12.27 1.59
C LEU A 51 -9.25 -11.09 1.13
N GLU A 52 -9.85 -10.38 2.06
CA GLU A 52 -10.75 -9.26 1.77
C GLU A 52 -10.35 -8.03 2.58
N ARG A 53 -10.33 -6.84 1.95
CA ARG A 53 -10.09 -5.58 2.64
C ARG A 53 -11.42 -5.00 3.10
N LEU A 54 -11.49 -4.62 4.37
CA LEU A 54 -12.65 -3.98 4.98
C LEU A 54 -12.53 -2.45 4.89
N ALA A 55 -13.62 -1.74 5.21
CA ALA A 55 -13.73 -0.29 5.01
C ALA A 55 -12.78 0.55 5.90
N ASP A 56 -12.23 -0.04 6.97
CA ASP A 56 -11.35 0.58 7.96
C ASP A 56 -9.86 0.24 7.75
N ASP A 57 -9.49 -0.23 6.56
CA ASP A 57 -8.13 -0.71 6.24
C ASP A 57 -7.67 -1.93 7.04
N THR A 58 -8.60 -2.64 7.69
CA THR A 58 -8.37 -4.00 8.17
C THR A 58 -8.63 -5.02 7.07
N TYR A 59 -8.15 -6.25 7.24
CA TYR A 59 -8.34 -7.33 6.29
C TYR A 59 -8.87 -8.57 6.99
N LEU A 60 -9.73 -9.29 6.29
CA LEU A 60 -10.21 -10.61 6.68
C LEU A 60 -9.49 -11.66 5.83
N GLY A 61 -8.75 -12.55 6.48
CA GLY A 61 -8.25 -13.79 5.89
C GLY A 61 -9.10 -14.97 6.35
N ALA A 62 -9.70 -15.72 5.44
CA ALA A 62 -10.62 -16.82 5.77
C ALA A 62 -10.38 -18.04 4.88
N GLN A 63 -10.36 -19.24 5.46
CA GLN A 63 -10.34 -20.49 4.69
C GLN A 63 -11.74 -20.78 4.13
N LEU A 64 -11.83 -21.20 2.86
CA LEU A 64 -13.11 -21.42 2.17
C LEU A 64 -14.01 -22.49 2.84
N GLU A 65 -13.43 -23.44 3.58
CA GLU A 65 -14.15 -24.52 4.25
C GLU A 65 -14.04 -24.38 5.79
N TRP A 66 -14.92 -23.57 6.41
CA TRP A 66 -15.17 -23.44 7.87
C TRP A 66 -13.94 -23.46 8.80
N GLY A 67 -12.77 -23.10 8.27
CA GLY A 67 -11.48 -23.37 8.89
C GLY A 67 -10.91 -22.14 9.60
N MET A 68 -9.64 -21.87 9.34
CA MET A 68 -8.96 -20.73 9.95
C MET A 68 -9.51 -19.39 9.45
N HIS A 69 -9.80 -18.49 10.39
CA HIS A 69 -10.17 -17.09 10.13
C HIS A 69 -9.23 -16.17 10.92
N ALA A 70 -8.86 -15.03 10.32
CA ALA A 70 -7.99 -14.05 10.94
C ALA A 70 -8.41 -12.64 10.54
N ILE A 71 -8.48 -11.74 11.53
CA ILE A 71 -8.56 -10.30 11.29
C ILE A 71 -7.13 -9.75 11.33
N LEU A 72 -6.76 -9.00 10.30
CA LEU A 72 -5.42 -8.51 10.03
C LEU A 72 -5.47 -6.98 10.06
N PRO A 73 -4.84 -6.32 11.04
CA PRO A 73 -5.06 -4.90 11.30
C PRO A 73 -4.41 -3.95 10.28
N ASN A 74 -3.51 -4.46 9.43
CA ASN A 74 -2.77 -3.66 8.44
C ASN A 74 -2.10 -4.55 7.39
N GLU A 75 -1.53 -3.93 6.37
CA GLU A 75 -0.85 -4.62 5.25
C GLU A 75 0.34 -5.49 5.70
N ARG A 76 1.09 -5.09 6.73
CA ARG A 76 2.19 -5.90 7.27
C ARG A 76 1.69 -7.21 7.87
N ALA A 77 0.58 -7.17 8.61
CA ALA A 77 -0.04 -8.37 9.16
C ALA A 77 -0.55 -9.30 8.06
N VAL A 78 -0.96 -8.76 6.90
CA VAL A 78 -1.31 -9.56 5.72
C VAL A 78 -0.09 -10.30 5.20
N ASP A 79 1.05 -9.63 5.05
CA ASP A 79 2.27 -10.26 4.55
C ASP A 79 2.76 -11.37 5.52
N GLU A 80 2.76 -11.10 6.83
CA GLU A 80 3.09 -12.09 7.86
C GLU A 80 2.12 -13.30 7.84
N TRP A 81 0.83 -13.04 7.64
CA TRP A 81 -0.19 -14.09 7.51
C TRP A 81 0.00 -14.92 6.25
N LEU A 82 0.32 -14.30 5.11
CA LEU A 82 0.63 -14.98 3.85
C LEU A 82 1.85 -15.91 4.00
N THR A 83 2.91 -15.47 4.69
CA THR A 83 4.04 -16.35 5.02
C THR A 83 3.60 -17.52 5.89
N ARG A 84 2.78 -17.27 6.91
CA ARG A 84 2.29 -18.32 7.84
C ARG A 84 1.46 -19.40 7.15
N ILE A 85 0.65 -19.04 6.17
CA ILE A 85 -0.14 -20.00 5.37
C ILE A 85 0.67 -20.62 4.20
N GLY A 86 1.95 -20.28 4.08
CA GLY A 86 2.85 -20.73 3.02
C GLY A 86 2.49 -20.20 1.63
N ALA A 87 1.83 -19.03 1.56
CA ALA A 87 1.46 -18.34 0.33
C ALA A 87 2.51 -17.33 -0.15
N ALA A 88 3.39 -16.84 0.74
CA ALA A 88 4.55 -16.03 0.39
C ALA A 88 5.82 -16.88 0.46
N GLU A 89 6.65 -16.79 -0.59
CA GLU A 89 8.02 -17.36 -0.68
C GLU A 89 9.06 -16.38 -0.10
#